data_AF-A0A1G5QRD5-F1
#
_entry.id   AF-A0A1G5QRD5-F1
#
_cell.length_a   1.000
_cell.length_b   1.000
_cell.length_c   1.000
_cell.angle_alpha   90.00
_cell.angle_beta   90.00
_cell.angle_gamma   90.00
#
_symmetry.space_group_name_H-M   'P 1'
#
loop_
_entity.id
_entity.type
_entity.pdbx_description
1 polymer ?
#
loop_
_entity_poly.entity_id
_entity_poly.type
_entity_poly.pdbx_seq_one_letter_code
_entity_poly.pdbx_strand_id
1 'polypeptide(L)'
;MRPPDNASPPDNASPPDNYAAFIQRLDDAAAHLGSRLRSVLKALGAVSVLLEKYQAASLKWEHRRARVSMELDRHTGGPEKYAALGELHDTAVKMVALHHAQTTRINEKMHQLRGRRDAIQKSLAELETAAAKLKASRAVQQDRRNLNTVLYELAGAKGAGASIPDLGLPGDLRQAREAVILAEALMEVKGPQP
;
A
#
# COMPACT_ATOMS: atom_id res chain seq x y z
N MET A 1 1.63 -65.07 24.97
CA MET A 1 2.42 -64.88 23.74
C MET A 1 2.00 -63.56 23.09
N ARG A 2 2.97 -62.67 22.85
CA ARG A 2 2.98 -61.46 22.00
C ARG A 2 4.31 -61.54 21.21
N PRO A 3 4.57 -60.84 20.08
CA PRO A 3 3.78 -59.84 19.31
C PRO A 3 3.89 -60.15 17.77
N PRO A 4 3.95 -59.17 16.83
CA PRO A 4 3.14 -57.97 16.56
C PRO A 4 2.50 -58.01 15.14
N ASP A 5 1.55 -57.13 14.84
CA ASP A 5 1.48 -56.56 13.48
C ASP A 5 1.40 -55.04 13.56
N ASN A 6 2.38 -54.44 12.91
CA ASN A 6 2.83 -53.07 13.06
C ASN A 6 2.14 -52.24 11.98
N ALA A 7 1.07 -51.52 12.34
CA ALA A 7 0.43 -50.57 11.44
C ALA A 7 1.31 -49.31 11.36
N SER A 8 2.07 -49.18 10.27
CA SER A 8 2.79 -47.95 9.93
C SER A 8 1.79 -46.81 9.65
N PRO A 9 1.93 -45.63 10.26
CA PRO A 9 1.13 -44.46 9.87
C PRO A 9 1.70 -43.82 8.59
N PRO A 10 0.86 -43.44 7.61
CA PRO A 10 1.29 -42.72 6.42
C PRO A 10 1.26 -41.21 6.68
N ASP A 11 2.31 -40.65 7.27
CA ASP A 11 2.47 -39.19 7.37
C ASP A 11 3.81 -38.76 6.77
N ASN A 12 3.91 -38.89 5.45
CA ASN A 12 4.89 -38.18 4.63
C ASN A 12 4.18 -37.24 3.65
N ALA A 13 3.16 -36.51 4.14
CA ALA A 13 2.71 -35.32 3.45
C ALA A 13 3.81 -34.26 3.63
N SER A 14 4.56 -33.96 2.56
CA SER A 14 5.48 -32.82 2.53
C SER A 14 4.77 -31.61 3.14
N PRO A 15 5.41 -30.88 4.08
CA PRO A 15 4.80 -29.71 4.71
C PRO A 15 4.24 -28.79 3.63
N PRO A 16 2.99 -28.30 3.75
CA PRO A 16 2.39 -27.44 2.75
C PRO A 16 3.33 -26.27 2.44
N ASP A 17 3.44 -25.88 1.16
CA ASP A 17 4.29 -24.77 0.73
C ASP A 17 3.73 -23.44 1.24
N ASN A 18 4.01 -23.17 2.52
CA ASN A 18 3.56 -22.00 3.25
C ASN A 18 4.02 -20.71 2.55
N TYR A 19 5.18 -20.73 1.89
CA TYR A 19 5.70 -19.56 1.19
C TYR A 19 4.82 -19.15 0.01
N ALA A 20 4.33 -20.10 -0.79
CA ALA A 20 3.43 -19.80 -1.89
C ALA A 20 2.11 -19.19 -1.38
N ALA A 21 1.54 -19.75 -0.31
CA ALA A 21 0.33 -19.22 0.31
C ALA A 21 0.53 -17.82 0.91
N PHE A 22 1.69 -17.54 1.53
CA PHE A 22 2.01 -16.21 2.04
C PHE A 22 2.23 -15.18 0.94
N ILE A 23 2.93 -15.54 -0.14
CA ILE A 23 3.11 -14.67 -1.32
C ILE A 23 1.75 -14.33 -1.92
N GLN A 24 0.88 -15.34 -2.11
CA GLN A 24 -0.47 -15.11 -2.64
C GLN A 24 -1.27 -14.15 -1.77
N ARG A 25 -1.23 -14.30 -0.43
CA ARG A 25 -1.92 -13.38 0.49
C ARG A 25 -1.38 -11.94 0.41
N LEU A 26 -0.08 -11.76 0.21
CA LEU A 26 0.52 -10.44 0.02
C LEU A 26 0.07 -9.81 -1.30
N ASP A 27 0.03 -10.59 -2.38
CA ASP A 27 -0.44 -10.15 -3.68
C ASP A 27 -1.94 -9.78 -3.64
N ASP A 28 -2.77 -10.59 -2.98
CA ASP A 28 -4.19 -10.30 -2.77
C ASP A 28 -4.39 -9.01 -1.96
N ALA A 29 -3.62 -8.83 -0.87
CA ALA A 29 -3.66 -7.62 -0.05
C ALA A 29 -3.23 -6.38 -0.85
N ALA A 30 -2.17 -6.49 -1.65
CA ALA A 30 -1.71 -5.42 -2.54
C ALA A 30 -2.77 -5.07 -3.60
N ALA A 31 -3.43 -6.07 -4.20
CA ALA A 31 -4.52 -5.85 -5.15
C ALA A 31 -5.72 -5.13 -4.51
N HIS A 32 -6.11 -5.52 -3.30
CA HIS A 32 -7.16 -4.86 -2.53
C HIS A 32 -6.82 -3.41 -2.20
N LEU A 33 -5.60 -3.15 -1.70
CA LEU A 33 -5.14 -1.79 -1.42
C LEU A 33 -5.02 -0.94 -2.69
N GLY A 34 -4.55 -1.53 -3.79
CA GLY A 34 -4.49 -0.87 -5.10
C GLY A 34 -5.88 -0.47 -5.61
N SER A 35 -6.89 -1.34 -5.44
CA SER A 35 -8.28 -1.00 -5.74
C SER A 35 -8.79 0.16 -4.89
N ARG A 36 -8.53 0.11 -3.59
CA ARG A 36 -8.91 1.17 -2.65
C ARG A 36 -8.22 2.50 -2.97
N LEU A 37 -6.94 2.47 -3.37
CA LEU A 37 -6.19 3.64 -3.81
C LEU A 37 -6.86 4.30 -5.03
N ARG A 38 -7.22 3.50 -6.04
CA ARG A 38 -7.95 4.02 -7.21
C ARG A 38 -9.27 4.68 -6.82
N SER A 39 -10.04 4.09 -5.91
CA SER A 39 -11.27 4.70 -5.39
C SER A 39 -11.00 6.02 -4.68
N VAL A 40 -9.95 6.11 -3.84
CA VAL A 40 -9.56 7.35 -3.16
C VAL A 40 -9.12 8.42 -4.16
N LEU A 41 -8.35 8.07 -5.19
CA LEU A 41 -7.94 9.00 -6.24
C LEU A 41 -9.14 9.54 -7.03
N LYS A 42 -10.10 8.69 -7.38
CA LYS A 42 -11.35 9.11 -8.02
C LYS A 42 -12.15 10.07 -7.13
N ALA A 43 -12.23 9.78 -5.83
CA ALA A 43 -12.89 10.66 -4.87
C ALA A 43 -12.16 12.01 -4.74
N LEU A 44 -10.83 12.02 -4.69
CA LEU A 44 -10.03 13.25 -4.69
C LEU A 44 -10.30 14.11 -5.93
N GLY A 45 -10.34 13.50 -7.12
CA GLY A 45 -10.68 14.21 -8.37
C GLY A 45 -12.07 14.86 -8.30
N ALA A 46 -13.08 14.11 -7.87
CA ALA A 46 -14.44 14.63 -7.73
C ALA A 46 -14.54 15.78 -6.70
N VAL A 47 -13.88 15.63 -5.55
CA VAL A 47 -13.83 16.66 -4.49
C VAL A 47 -13.09 17.92 -4.96
N SER A 48 -12.03 17.78 -5.75
CA SER A 48 -11.29 18.91 -6.32
C SER A 48 -12.17 19.74 -7.26
N VAL A 49 -12.87 19.09 -8.18
CA VAL A 49 -13.81 19.77 -9.10
C VAL A 49 -14.92 20.48 -8.31
N LEU A 50 -15.42 19.85 -7.25
CA LEU A 50 -16.44 20.46 -6.39
C LEU A 50 -15.88 21.70 -5.67
N LEU A 51 -14.65 21.62 -5.16
CA LEU A 51 -13.98 22.74 -4.49
C LEU A 51 -13.86 23.95 -5.41
N GLU A 52 -13.35 23.75 -6.62
CA GLU A 52 -13.21 24.80 -7.63
C GLU A 52 -14.56 25.46 -7.96
N LYS A 53 -15.62 24.65 -8.10
CA LYS A 53 -16.98 25.15 -8.33
C LYS A 53 -17.47 26.05 -7.19
N TYR A 54 -17.27 25.63 -5.94
CA TYR A 54 -17.70 26.41 -4.77
C TYR A 54 -16.86 27.68 -4.58
N GLN A 55 -15.55 27.63 -4.83
CA GLN A 55 -14.69 28.81 -4.80
C GLN A 55 -15.09 29.84 -5.86
N ALA A 56 -15.30 29.41 -7.10
CA ALA A 56 -15.76 30.28 -8.18
C ALA A 56 -17.15 30.89 -7.87
N ALA A 57 -18.05 30.09 -7.29
CA ALA A 57 -19.36 30.59 -6.85
C ALA A 57 -19.25 31.60 -5.70
N SER A 58 -18.35 31.38 -4.72
CA SER A 58 -18.07 32.33 -3.64
C SER A 58 -17.64 33.68 -4.20
N LEU A 59 -16.67 33.69 -5.12
CA LEU A 59 -16.19 34.92 -5.77
C LEU A 59 -17.32 35.65 -6.49
N LYS A 60 -18.18 34.94 -7.23
CA LYS A 60 -19.34 35.55 -7.90
C LYS A 60 -20.31 36.19 -6.90
N TRP A 61 -20.58 35.53 -5.78
CA TRP A 61 -21.44 36.08 -4.73
C TRP A 61 -20.81 37.28 -4.03
N GLU A 62 -19.49 37.28 -3.82
CA GLU A 62 -18.77 38.44 -3.27
C GLU A 62 -18.83 39.65 -4.21
N HIS A 63 -18.62 39.44 -5.52
CA HIS A 63 -18.77 40.50 -6.51
C HIS A 63 -20.19 41.05 -6.53
N ARG A 64 -21.20 40.17 -6.47
CA ARG A 64 -22.61 40.59 -6.40
C ARG A 64 -22.89 41.38 -5.13
N ARG A 65 -22.40 40.93 -3.97
CA ARG A 65 -22.52 41.63 -2.69
C ARG A 65 -21.92 43.03 -2.76
N ALA A 66 -20.68 43.14 -3.27
CA ALA A 66 -20.00 44.42 -3.42
C ALA A 66 -20.77 45.37 -4.35
N ARG A 67 -21.25 44.87 -5.49
CA ARG A 67 -22.06 45.66 -6.42
C ARG A 67 -23.35 46.16 -5.78
N VAL A 68 -24.10 45.29 -5.10
CA VAL A 68 -25.36 45.71 -4.45
C VAL A 68 -25.09 46.69 -3.31
N SER A 69 -24.00 46.51 -2.56
CA SER A 69 -23.56 47.48 -1.54
C SER A 69 -23.32 48.86 -2.15
N MET A 70 -22.59 48.94 -3.27
CA MET A 70 -22.35 50.22 -3.95
C MET A 70 -23.64 50.87 -4.47
N GLU A 71 -24.60 50.06 -4.95
CA GLU A 71 -25.91 50.57 -5.39
C GLU A 71 -26.74 51.09 -4.21
N LEU A 72 -26.67 50.43 -3.05
CA LEU A 72 -27.30 50.89 -1.81
C LEU A 72 -26.71 52.21 -1.34
N ASP A 73 -25.38 52.34 -1.33
CA ASP A 73 -24.67 53.56 -0.89
C ASP A 73 -24.99 54.77 -1.78
N ARG A 74 -25.26 54.53 -3.07
CA ARG A 74 -25.58 55.57 -4.06
C ARG A 74 -27.09 55.82 -4.21
N HIS A 75 -27.93 55.07 -3.51
CA HIS A 75 -29.37 55.10 -3.72
C HIS A 75 -29.98 56.39 -3.16
N THR A 76 -30.54 57.20 -4.05
CA THR A 76 -31.29 58.43 -3.71
C THR A 76 -32.78 58.33 -4.07
N GLY A 77 -33.24 57.14 -4.51
CA GLY A 77 -34.61 56.92 -4.99
C GLY A 77 -35.61 56.50 -3.91
N GLY A 78 -36.78 56.01 -4.35
CA GLY A 78 -37.88 55.63 -3.46
C GLY A 78 -37.58 54.44 -2.52
N PRO A 79 -38.36 54.30 -1.43
CA PRO A 79 -38.13 53.32 -0.36
C PRO A 79 -38.28 51.86 -0.82
N GLU A 80 -39.15 51.58 -1.79
CA GLU A 80 -39.38 50.22 -2.30
C GLU A 80 -38.13 49.64 -2.97
N LYS A 81 -37.45 50.44 -3.79
CA LYS A 81 -36.21 50.02 -4.46
C LYS A 81 -35.07 49.82 -3.46
N TYR A 82 -35.01 50.66 -2.42
CA TYR A 82 -34.05 50.48 -1.34
C TYR A 82 -34.26 49.16 -0.61
N ALA A 83 -35.51 48.83 -0.24
CA ALA A 83 -35.86 47.56 0.40
C ALA A 83 -35.46 46.35 -0.47
N ALA A 84 -35.78 46.37 -1.76
CA ALA A 84 -35.40 45.31 -2.69
C ALA A 84 -33.87 45.14 -2.82
N LEU A 85 -33.11 46.24 -2.84
CA LEU A 85 -31.64 46.19 -2.82
C LEU A 85 -31.11 45.65 -1.50
N GLY A 86 -31.74 45.98 -0.37
CA GLY A 86 -31.43 45.45 0.95
C GLY A 86 -31.60 43.92 1.00
N GLU A 87 -32.73 43.41 0.53
CA GLU A 87 -32.99 41.97 0.46
C GLU A 87 -31.97 41.23 -0.42
N LEU A 88 -31.59 41.83 -1.56
CA LEU A 88 -30.55 41.29 -2.44
C LEU A 88 -29.17 41.28 -1.77
N HIS A 89 -28.85 42.32 -1.00
CA HIS A 89 -27.60 42.40 -0.24
C HIS A 89 -27.56 41.30 0.83
N ASP A 90 -28.62 41.16 1.62
CA ASP A 90 -28.75 40.14 2.67
C ASP A 90 -28.64 38.73 2.09
N THR A 91 -29.30 38.49 0.95
CA THR A 91 -29.18 37.23 0.23
C THR A 91 -27.74 36.98 -0.21
N ALA A 92 -27.07 37.99 -0.77
CA ALA A 92 -25.67 37.85 -1.19
C ALA A 92 -24.74 37.57 0.00
N VAL A 93 -24.93 38.23 1.14
CA VAL A 93 -24.19 37.96 2.39
C VAL A 93 -24.36 36.51 2.83
N LYS A 94 -25.61 36.03 2.91
CA LYS A 94 -25.92 34.63 3.28
C LYS A 94 -25.28 33.64 2.33
N MET A 95 -25.31 33.91 1.03
CA MET A 95 -24.75 33.03 0.01
C MET A 95 -23.23 32.98 0.06
N VAL A 96 -22.54 34.11 0.31
CA VAL A 96 -21.08 34.12 0.53
C VAL A 96 -20.73 33.24 1.74
N ALA A 97 -21.41 33.44 2.87
CA ALA A 97 -21.15 32.66 4.09
C ALA A 97 -21.37 31.15 3.86
N LEU A 98 -22.46 30.78 3.16
CA LEU A 98 -22.76 29.39 2.83
C LEU A 98 -21.65 28.76 1.96
N HIS A 99 -21.23 29.45 0.90
CA HIS A 99 -20.21 28.92 0.00
C HIS A 99 -18.84 28.82 0.68
N HIS A 100 -18.51 29.77 1.55
CA HIS A 100 -17.28 29.72 2.35
C HIS A 100 -17.30 28.52 3.30
N ALA A 101 -18.39 28.32 4.04
CA ALA A 101 -18.55 27.16 4.93
C ALA A 101 -18.44 25.83 4.17
N GLN A 102 -19.03 25.73 2.98
CA GLN A 102 -18.90 24.53 2.14
C GLN A 102 -17.47 24.33 1.64
N THR A 103 -16.80 25.41 1.22
CA THR A 103 -15.39 25.36 0.80
C THR A 103 -14.48 24.82 1.91
N THR A 104 -14.70 25.26 3.16
CA THR A 104 -13.98 24.75 4.33
C THR A 104 -14.21 23.25 4.54
N ARG A 105 -15.47 22.80 4.54
CA ARG A 105 -15.82 21.36 4.69
C ARG A 105 -15.23 20.49 3.57
N ILE A 106 -15.25 20.99 2.33
CA ILE A 106 -14.68 20.29 1.18
C ILE A 106 -13.16 20.20 1.33
N ASN A 107 -12.49 21.26 1.77
CA ASN A 107 -11.05 21.26 2.04
C ASN A 107 -10.65 20.27 3.15
N GLU A 108 -11.40 20.21 4.24
CA GLU A 108 -11.20 19.21 5.29
C GLU A 108 -11.32 17.80 4.74
N LYS A 109 -12.35 17.54 3.93
CA LYS A 109 -12.54 16.24 3.28
C LYS A 109 -11.39 15.88 2.34
N MET A 110 -10.91 16.86 1.59
CA MET A 110 -9.76 16.71 0.70
C MET A 110 -8.49 16.35 1.48
N HIS A 111 -8.25 17.00 2.63
CA HIS A 111 -7.13 16.66 3.53
C HIS A 111 -7.23 15.22 4.04
N GLN A 112 -8.41 14.79 4.52
CA GLN A 112 -8.62 13.41 4.96
C GLN A 112 -8.37 12.39 3.85
N LEU A 113 -8.82 12.68 2.62
CA LEU A 113 -8.61 11.80 1.48
C LEU A 113 -7.13 11.73 1.06
N ARG A 114 -6.39 12.85 1.12
CA ARG A 114 -4.95 12.88 0.89
C ARG A 114 -4.20 12.04 1.94
N GLY A 115 -4.52 12.21 3.22
CA GLY A 115 -3.94 11.37 4.28
C GLY A 115 -4.22 9.88 4.09
N ARG A 116 -5.43 9.51 3.64
CA ARG A 116 -5.75 8.11 3.30
C ARG A 116 -4.97 7.60 2.10
N ARG A 117 -4.81 8.41 1.05
CA ARG A 117 -3.98 8.07 -0.12
C ARG A 117 -2.55 7.77 0.33
N ASP A 118 -1.96 8.65 1.12
CA ASP A 118 -0.57 8.55 1.56
C ASP A 118 -0.36 7.32 2.45
N ALA A 119 -1.29 7.05 3.36
CA ALA A 119 -1.27 5.84 4.18
C ALA A 119 -1.35 4.55 3.33
N ILE A 120 -2.24 4.51 2.32
CA ILE A 120 -2.35 3.35 1.43
C ILE A 120 -1.07 3.17 0.60
N GLN A 121 -0.48 4.26 0.09
CA GLN A 121 0.77 4.20 -0.67
C GLN A 121 1.92 3.69 0.19
N LYS A 122 2.02 4.15 1.44
CA LYS A 122 2.99 3.63 2.41
C LYS A 122 2.81 2.13 2.64
N SER A 123 1.58 1.67 2.91
CA SER A 123 1.33 0.24 3.11
C SER A 123 1.60 -0.61 1.87
N LEU A 124 1.35 -0.08 0.66
CA LEU A 124 1.72 -0.77 -0.58
C LEU A 124 3.24 -0.94 -0.71
N ALA A 125 4.01 0.11 -0.45
CA ALA A 125 5.48 0.03 -0.46
C ALA A 125 5.99 -0.96 0.60
N GLU A 126 5.41 -0.95 1.81
CA GLU A 126 5.74 -1.92 2.86
C GLU A 126 5.44 -3.36 2.42
N LEU A 127 4.29 -3.61 1.79
CA LEU A 127 3.96 -4.94 1.25
C LEU A 127 4.91 -5.38 0.14
N GLU A 128 5.30 -4.49 -0.77
CA GLU A 128 6.28 -4.78 -1.82
C GLU A 128 7.64 -5.17 -1.22
N THR A 129 8.09 -4.44 -0.19
CA THR A 129 9.34 -4.80 0.51
C THR A 129 9.22 -6.13 1.25
N ALA A 130 8.08 -6.42 1.88
CA ALA A 130 7.83 -7.70 2.55
C ALA A 130 7.82 -8.87 1.56
N ALA A 131 7.17 -8.70 0.40
CA ALA A 131 7.15 -9.68 -0.67
C ALA A 131 8.55 -9.95 -1.24
N ALA A 132 9.36 -8.90 -1.45
CA ALA A 132 10.74 -9.04 -1.91
C ALA A 132 11.60 -9.82 -0.89
N LYS A 133 11.48 -9.49 0.40
CA LYS A 133 12.18 -10.22 1.47
C LYS A 133 11.77 -11.69 1.55
N LEU A 134 10.48 -11.99 1.41
CA LEU A 134 9.97 -13.36 1.43
C LEU A 134 10.47 -14.17 0.23
N LYS A 135 10.52 -13.57 -0.97
CA LYS A 135 11.09 -14.20 -2.17
C LYS A 135 12.59 -14.47 -2.01
N ALA A 136 13.34 -13.53 -1.45
CA ALA A 136 14.76 -13.72 -1.14
C ALA A 136 14.97 -14.84 -0.11
N SER A 137 14.18 -14.87 0.96
CA SER A 137 14.22 -15.94 1.97
C SER A 137 13.92 -17.32 1.38
N ARG A 138 12.93 -17.41 0.48
CA ARG A 138 12.61 -18.65 -0.23
C ARG A 138 13.78 -19.13 -1.10
N ALA A 139 14.44 -18.22 -1.82
CA ALA A 139 15.60 -18.56 -2.66
C ALA A 139 16.75 -19.13 -1.82
N VAL A 140 17.11 -18.46 -0.72
CA VAL A 140 18.17 -18.91 0.19
C VAL A 140 17.83 -20.28 0.80
N GLN A 141 16.57 -20.50 1.21
CA GLN A 141 16.14 -21.80 1.72
C GLN A 141 16.24 -22.92 0.66
N GLN A 142 15.94 -22.61 -0.60
CA GLN A 142 16.07 -23.56 -1.70
C GLN A 142 17.54 -23.88 -1.99
N ASP A 143 18.42 -22.87 -1.99
CA ASP A 143 19.86 -23.06 -2.17
C ASP A 143 20.45 -23.94 -1.07
N ARG A 144 20.05 -23.72 0.18
CA ARG A 144 20.44 -24.56 1.31
C ARG A 144 19.98 -26.01 1.15
N ARG A 145 18.74 -26.24 0.70
CA ARG A 145 18.23 -27.60 0.42
C ARG A 145 19.03 -28.26 -0.71
N ASN A 146 19.26 -27.55 -1.81
CA ASN A 146 20.02 -28.05 -2.95
C ASN A 146 21.46 -28.42 -2.55
N LEU A 147 22.16 -27.55 -1.80
CA LEU A 147 23.51 -27.82 -1.30
C LEU A 147 23.54 -29.03 -0.36
N ASN A 148 22.56 -29.16 0.53
CA ASN A 148 22.46 -30.33 1.41
C ASN A 148 22.22 -31.63 0.63
N THR A 149 21.37 -31.60 -0.40
CA THR A 149 21.12 -32.76 -1.27
C THR A 149 22.40 -33.17 -2.01
N VAL A 150 23.09 -32.23 -2.65
CA VAL A 150 24.34 -32.50 -3.37
C VAL A 150 25.43 -33.04 -2.44
N LEU A 151 25.58 -32.47 -1.24
CA LEU A 151 26.53 -32.98 -0.24
C LEU A 151 26.18 -34.40 0.23
N TYR A 152 24.89 -34.71 0.41
CA TYR A 152 24.44 -36.05 0.80
C TYR A 152 24.65 -37.07 -0.32
N GLU A 153 24.33 -36.70 -1.56
CA GLU A 153 24.59 -37.52 -2.76
C GLU A 153 26.08 -37.78 -2.94
N LEU A 154 26.94 -36.77 -2.76
CA LEU A 154 28.39 -36.92 -2.83
C LEU A 154 28.95 -37.81 -1.71
N ALA A 155 28.37 -37.76 -0.52
CA ALA A 155 28.74 -38.64 0.60
C ALA A 155 28.22 -40.08 0.44
N GLY A 156 27.11 -40.28 -0.30
CA GLY A 156 26.46 -41.57 -0.56
C GLY A 156 26.89 -42.26 -1.86
N ALA A 157 27.54 -41.55 -2.79
CA ALA A 157 28.03 -42.08 -4.07
C ALA A 157 29.25 -43.01 -3.88
N LYS A 158 29.03 -44.18 -3.29
CA LYS A 158 30.02 -45.26 -3.17
C LYS A 158 29.95 -46.31 -4.29
N GLY A 159 29.20 -46.09 -5.38
CA GLY A 159 28.85 -47.20 -6.27
C GLY A 159 28.67 -46.95 -7.78
N ALA A 160 28.83 -45.75 -8.33
CA ALA A 160 28.56 -45.54 -9.76
C ALA A 160 29.71 -44.82 -10.48
N GLY A 161 30.47 -45.60 -11.25
CA GLY A 161 31.28 -45.13 -12.38
C GLY A 161 32.61 -44.46 -12.01
N ALA A 162 33.71 -45.03 -12.51
CA ALA A 162 35.03 -44.45 -12.42
C ALA A 162 35.12 -43.13 -13.21
N SER A 163 34.85 -42.01 -12.55
CA SER A 163 35.43 -40.71 -12.87
C SER A 163 36.26 -40.27 -11.66
N ILE A 164 37.45 -39.71 -11.92
CA ILE A 164 38.37 -39.25 -10.87
C ILE A 164 37.56 -38.31 -9.97
N PRO A 165 37.41 -38.58 -8.65
CA PRO A 165 36.66 -37.71 -7.78
C PRO A 165 37.36 -36.34 -7.77
N ASP A 166 36.65 -35.30 -8.17
CA ASP A 166 37.15 -33.93 -8.04
C ASP A 166 37.26 -33.60 -6.55
N LEU A 167 38.46 -33.78 -6.00
CA LEU A 167 38.76 -33.63 -4.58
C LEU A 167 38.57 -32.19 -4.08
N GLY A 168 38.47 -31.20 -4.97
CA GLY A 168 38.21 -29.79 -4.62
C GLY A 168 36.74 -29.47 -4.40
N LEU A 169 35.84 -30.15 -5.14
CA LEU A 169 34.39 -29.91 -5.13
C LEU A 169 33.74 -30.00 -3.72
N PRO A 170 34.08 -30.95 -2.84
CA PRO A 170 33.55 -30.99 -1.48
C PRO A 170 33.91 -29.76 -0.63
N GLY A 171 35.09 -29.17 -0.89
CA GLY A 171 35.56 -27.95 -0.23
C GLY A 171 34.76 -26.73 -0.68
N ASP A 172 34.57 -26.58 -1.98
CA ASP A 172 33.82 -25.48 -2.59
C ASP A 172 32.34 -25.50 -2.17
N LEU A 173 31.73 -26.69 -2.10
CA LEU A 173 30.34 -26.84 -1.62
C LEU A 173 30.19 -26.48 -0.13
N ARG A 174 31.22 -26.74 0.69
CA ARG A 174 31.23 -26.34 2.11
C ARG A 174 31.33 -24.82 2.23
N GLN A 175 32.18 -24.18 1.43
CA GLN A 175 32.30 -22.73 1.39
C GLN A 175 31.02 -22.05 0.88
N ALA A 176 30.36 -22.62 -0.13
CA ALA A 176 29.06 -22.16 -0.62
C ALA A 176 27.98 -22.23 0.47
N ARG A 177 27.98 -23.29 1.30
CA ARG A 177 27.07 -23.40 2.45
C ARG A 177 27.33 -22.33 3.51
N GLU A 178 28.60 -22.04 3.82
CA GLU A 178 28.97 -20.97 4.75
C GLU A 178 28.52 -19.59 4.25
N ALA A 179 28.66 -19.33 2.94
CA ALA A 179 28.16 -18.10 2.32
C ALA A 179 26.62 -17.98 2.39
N VAL A 180 25.89 -19.08 2.21
CA VAL A 180 24.42 -19.13 2.37
C VAL A 180 24.02 -18.85 3.82
N ILE A 181 24.71 -19.41 4.81
CA ILE A 181 24.46 -19.13 6.24
C ILE A 181 24.74 -17.65 6.57
N LEU A 182 25.80 -17.07 6.01
CA LEU A 182 26.11 -15.65 6.18
C LEU A 182 25.02 -14.76 5.54
N ALA A 183 24.51 -15.15 4.37
CA ALA A 183 23.40 -14.45 3.72
C ALA A 183 22.11 -14.51 4.54
N GLU A 184 21.77 -15.66 5.14
CA GLU A 184 20.66 -15.80 6.12
C GLU A 184 20.85 -14.84 7.30
N ALA A 185 22.03 -14.86 7.93
CA ALA A 185 22.34 -14.00 9.08
C ALA A 185 22.28 -12.50 8.72
N LEU A 186 22.75 -12.10 7.54
CA LEU A 186 22.66 -10.71 7.07
C LEU A 186 21.23 -10.27 6.77
N MET A 187 20.35 -11.18 6.35
CA MET A 187 18.94 -10.89 6.19
C MET A 187 18.21 -10.71 7.53
N GLU A 188 18.59 -11.48 8.55
CA GLU A 188 18.06 -11.36 9.92
C GLU A 188 18.56 -10.09 10.63
N VAL A 189 19.86 -9.77 10.51
CA VAL A 189 20.50 -8.58 11.12
C VAL A 189 20.08 -7.26 10.45
N LYS A 190 19.64 -7.29 9.18
CA LYS A 190 19.00 -6.13 8.51
C LYS A 190 17.50 -5.98 8.78
N GLY A 191 16.95 -6.73 9.74
CA GLY A 191 15.63 -6.46 10.33
C GLY A 191 15.69 -5.43 11.47
N PRO A 192 14.53 -4.93 11.92
CA PRO A 192 14.08 -3.55 11.67
C PRO A 192 15.03 -2.47 12.22
N GLN A 193 15.45 -1.53 11.37
CA GLN A 193 15.77 -0.18 11.85
C GLN A 193 14.47 0.64 11.88
N PRO A 194 14.22 1.40 12.97
CA PRO A 194 13.00 2.21 13.17
C PRO A 194 12.86 3.35 12.16
#